data_AF-A0A285TP06-F1
#
_entry.id   AF-A0A285TP06-F1
#
_cell.length_a   1.000
_cell.length_b   1.000
_cell.length_c   1.000
_cell.angle_alpha   90.00
_cell.angle_beta   90.00
_cell.angle_gamma   90.00
#
_symmetry.space_group_name_H-M   'P 1'
#
loop_
_entity.id
_entity.type
_entity.pdbx_description
1 polymer ?
#
loop_
_entity_poly.entity_id
_entity_poly.type
_entity_poly.pdbx_seq_one_letter_code
_entity_poly.pdbx_strand_id
1 'polypeptide(L)'
;MDNLELKWGEDYPIVIKSWRDNWDKLSAYFQYSDDIRKMIYTTNTVEGYHRQIRKVTKNKGVFTSDTALEKLVYLAYRNIRKKWTMPLPNWGKTAQQLAILYPDRFKLF
;
A
#
# COMPACT_ATOMS: atom_id res chain seq x y z
N MET A 1 13.91 -4.86 -16.62
CA MET A 1 12.58 -5.14 -17.22
C MET A 1 12.67 -6.24 -18.27
N ASP A 2 13.77 -6.34 -18.99
CA ASP A 2 13.89 -7.23 -20.15
C ASP A 2 13.78 -8.73 -19.78
N ASN A 3 14.36 -9.15 -18.64
CA ASN A 3 14.17 -10.51 -18.13
C ASN A 3 12.72 -10.85 -17.77
N LEU A 4 11.91 -9.85 -17.35
CA LEU A 4 10.50 -10.06 -17.03
C LEU A 4 9.69 -10.26 -18.32
N GLU A 5 9.98 -9.46 -19.34
CA GLU A 5 9.34 -9.55 -20.65
C GLU A 5 9.71 -10.82 -21.40
N LEU A 6 10.98 -11.25 -21.35
CA LEU A 6 11.41 -12.51 -21.95
C LEU A 6 10.65 -13.72 -21.37
N LYS A 7 10.28 -13.65 -20.09
CA LYS A 7 9.60 -14.76 -19.40
C LYS A 7 8.08 -14.73 -19.51
N TRP A 8 7.48 -13.53 -19.53
CA TRP A 8 6.02 -13.35 -19.38
C TRP A 8 5.39 -12.45 -20.44
N GLY A 9 6.17 -11.94 -21.40
CA GLY A 9 5.69 -11.01 -22.42
C GLY A 9 4.71 -11.62 -23.40
N GLU A 10 4.84 -12.91 -23.70
CA GLU A 10 3.91 -13.63 -24.58
C GLU A 10 2.54 -13.82 -23.91
N ASP A 11 2.52 -14.26 -22.65
CA ASP A 11 1.27 -14.55 -21.92
C ASP A 11 0.57 -13.27 -21.42
N TYR A 12 1.34 -12.25 -21.02
CA TYR A 12 0.82 -11.05 -20.35
C TYR A 12 1.32 -9.73 -20.97
N PRO A 13 1.13 -9.50 -22.28
CA PRO A 13 1.68 -8.33 -22.98
C PRO A 13 1.15 -7.00 -22.43
N ILE A 14 -0.13 -6.95 -22.00
CA ILE A 14 -0.74 -5.74 -21.42
C ILE A 14 -0.12 -5.39 -20.07
N VAL A 15 0.23 -6.40 -19.27
CA VAL A 15 0.89 -6.19 -17.97
C VAL A 15 2.28 -5.61 -18.21
N ILE A 16 3.08 -6.23 -19.09
CA ILE A 16 4.43 -5.74 -19.43
C ILE A 16 4.37 -4.30 -19.94
N LYS A 17 3.45 -3.99 -20.85
CA LYS A 17 3.24 -2.64 -21.35
C LYS A 17 2.95 -1.64 -20.22
N SER A 18 2.00 -1.95 -19.34
CA SER A 18 1.66 -1.09 -18.19
C SER A 18 2.87 -0.82 -17.27
N TRP A 19 3.70 -1.84 -17.03
CA TRP A 19 4.94 -1.66 -16.26
C TRP A 19 5.96 -0.77 -16.97
N ARG A 20 6.11 -0.90 -18.30
CA ARG A 20 7.01 -0.05 -19.09
C ARG A 20 6.51 1.40 -19.13
N ASP A 21 5.22 1.61 -19.39
CA ASP A 21 4.58 2.93 -19.47
C ASP A 21 4.66 3.69 -18.13
N ASN A 22 4.68 2.98 -17.00
CA ASN A 22 4.78 3.56 -15.66
C ASN A 22 6.16 3.42 -15.02
N TRP A 23 7.18 2.99 -15.77
CA TRP A 23 8.47 2.61 -15.20
C TRP A 23 9.14 3.74 -14.42
N ASP A 24 9.07 4.98 -14.91
CA ASP A 24 9.65 6.13 -14.23
C ASP A 24 9.09 6.29 -12.81
N LYS A 25 7.77 6.14 -12.64
CA LYS A 25 7.11 6.21 -11.34
C LYS A 25 7.46 5.02 -10.45
N LEU A 26 7.50 3.81 -11.03
CA LEU A 26 7.78 2.58 -10.30
C LEU A 26 9.24 2.51 -9.84
N SER A 27 10.17 3.05 -10.64
CA SER A 27 11.60 3.04 -10.34
C SER A 27 11.98 3.95 -9.17
N ALA A 28 11.18 4.97 -8.86
CA ALA A 28 11.39 5.85 -7.70
C ALA A 28 11.45 5.05 -6.38
N TYR A 29 10.77 3.91 -6.31
CA TYR A 29 10.85 2.99 -5.19
C TYR A 29 12.29 2.51 -4.88
N PHE A 30 13.16 2.39 -5.88
CA PHE A 30 14.54 1.93 -5.69
C PHE A 30 15.45 3.00 -5.06
N GLN A 31 14.99 4.24 -4.93
CA GLN A 31 15.71 5.29 -4.20
C GLN A 31 15.70 5.06 -2.69
N TYR A 32 14.78 4.23 -2.18
CA TYR A 32 14.65 3.92 -0.77
C TYR A 32 15.55 2.76 -0.33
N SER A 33 16.01 2.82 0.92
CA SER A 33 16.78 1.72 1.54
C SER A 33 15.93 0.46 1.70
N ASP A 34 16.57 -0.69 1.94
CA ASP A 34 15.87 -1.97 2.08
C ASP A 34 14.81 -1.97 3.20
N ASP A 35 15.12 -1.33 4.33
CA ASP A 35 14.19 -1.20 5.46
C ASP A 35 12.92 -0.41 5.10
N ILE A 36 13.06 0.67 4.32
CA ILE A 36 11.91 1.49 3.85
C ILE A 36 11.14 0.74 2.76
N ARG A 37 11.86 0.14 1.82
CA ARG A 37 11.29 -0.66 0.73
C ARG A 37 10.40 -1.78 1.29
N LYS A 38 10.87 -2.50 2.30
CA LYS A 38 10.10 -3.54 3.00
C LYS A 38 8.78 -3.04 3.56
N MET A 39 8.78 -1.85 4.16
CA MET A 39 7.54 -1.23 4.63
C MET A 39 6.57 -0.92 3.48
N ILE A 40 7.08 -0.46 2.33
CA ILE A 40 6.26 -0.09 1.16
C ILE A 40 5.65 -1.33 0.48
N TYR A 41 6.43 -2.37 0.18
CA TYR A 41 5.90 -3.53 -0.56
C TYR A 41 5.08 -4.49 0.29
N THR A 42 5.08 -4.34 1.62
CA THR A 42 4.25 -5.17 2.49
C THR A 42 2.77 -4.77 2.31
N THR A 43 2.10 -5.41 1.36
CA THR A 43 0.71 -5.10 0.97
C THR A 43 -0.32 -5.57 2.00
N ASN A 44 0.06 -6.42 2.97
CA ASN A 44 -0.82 -7.00 3.99
C ASN A 44 -1.74 -5.98 4.68
N THR A 45 -1.24 -4.78 4.97
CA THR A 45 -2.03 -3.74 5.66
C THR A 45 -3.14 -3.19 4.76
N VAL A 46 -2.82 -2.86 3.50
CA VAL A 46 -3.76 -2.28 2.54
C VAL A 46 -4.75 -3.34 2.06
N GLU A 47 -4.27 -4.54 1.73
CA GLU A 47 -5.13 -5.67 1.34
C GLU A 47 -6.04 -6.11 2.48
N GLY A 48 -5.52 -6.17 3.71
CA GLY A 48 -6.28 -6.47 4.90
C GLY A 48 -7.40 -5.46 5.14
N TYR A 49 -7.13 -4.18 4.98
CA TYR A 49 -8.14 -3.12 5.05
C TYR A 49 -9.20 -3.29 3.95
N HIS A 50 -8.80 -3.40 2.68
CA HIS A 50 -9.72 -3.59 1.56
C HIS A 50 -10.60 -4.83 1.73
N ARG A 51 -10.05 -5.94 2.25
CA ARG A 51 -10.81 -7.14 2.55
C ARG A 51 -11.91 -6.88 3.57
N GLN A 52 -11.63 -6.13 4.63
CA GLN A 52 -12.65 -5.78 5.65
C GLN A 52 -13.73 -4.87 5.07
N ILE A 53 -13.36 -3.89 4.25
CA ILE A 53 -14.33 -3.02 3.56
C ILE A 53 -15.23 -3.84 2.64
N ARG A 54 -14.65 -4.69 1.77
CA ARG A 54 -15.43 -5.58 0.90
C ARG A 54 -16.35 -6.51 1.71
N LYS A 55 -15.91 -7.00 2.87
CA LYS A 55 -16.74 -7.85 3.74
C LYS A 55 -18.00 -7.12 4.22
N VAL A 56 -17.90 -5.86 4.63
CA VAL A 56 -19.05 -5.09 5.15
C VAL A 56 -19.96 -4.57 4.04
N THR A 57 -19.44 -4.38 2.82
CA THR A 57 -20.22 -3.90 1.67
C THR A 57 -20.82 -5.04 0.84
N LYS A 58 -20.27 -6.26 0.86
CA LYS A 58 -20.69 -7.39 0.01
C LYS A 58 -22.20 -7.67 0.06
N ASN A 59 -22.84 -7.53 1.22
CA ASN A 59 -24.26 -7.85 1.41
C ASN A 59 -25.19 -6.63 1.19
N LYS A 60 -24.64 -5.48 0.79
CA LYS A 60 -25.41 -4.25 0.52
C LYS A 60 -25.34 -3.93 -0.96
N GLY A 61 -26.33 -4.41 -1.71
CA GLY A 61 -26.40 -4.22 -3.16
C GLY A 61 -26.60 -2.75 -3.58
N VAL A 62 -27.34 -1.97 -2.79
CA VAL A 62 -27.59 -0.53 -3.03
C VAL A 62 -27.57 0.22 -1.70
N PHE A 63 -27.07 1.46 -1.73
CA PHE A 63 -27.11 2.40 -0.63
C PHE A 63 -28.16 3.48 -0.92
N THR A 64 -28.88 3.92 0.11
CA THR A 64 -29.94 4.95 -0.02
C THR A 64 -29.39 6.36 -0.24
N SER A 65 -28.13 6.59 0.11
CA SER A 65 -27.38 7.82 -0.17
C SER A 65 -25.88 7.60 0.02
N ASP A 66 -25.06 8.51 -0.50
CA ASP A 66 -23.61 8.51 -0.31
C ASP A 66 -23.24 8.59 1.18
N THR A 67 -23.97 9.40 1.95
CA THR A 67 -23.78 9.51 3.40
C THR A 67 -23.99 8.18 4.13
N ALA A 68 -24.91 7.33 3.66
CA ALA A 68 -25.13 6.01 4.25
C ALA A 68 -23.92 5.08 4.00
N LEU A 69 -23.32 5.15 2.81
CA LEU A 69 -22.09 4.44 2.48
C LEU A 69 -20.91 4.97 3.31
N GLU A 70 -20.73 6.27 3.38
CA GLU A 70 -19.66 6.91 4.18
C GLU A 70 -19.73 6.51 5.65
N LYS A 71 -20.92 6.55 6.26
CA LYS A 71 -21.13 6.10 7.64
C LYS A 71 -20.74 4.64 7.84
N LEU A 72 -21.07 3.76 6.89
CA LEU A 72 -20.68 2.36 6.96
C LEU A 72 -19.16 2.18 6.89
N VAL A 73 -18.51 2.85 5.93
CA VAL A 73 -17.05 2.80 5.76
C VAL A 73 -16.35 3.36 7.00
N TYR A 74 -16.86 4.45 7.58
CA TYR A 74 -16.36 5.02 8.82
C TYR A 74 -16.47 4.06 10.01
N LEU A 75 -17.62 3.40 10.17
CA LEU A 75 -17.82 2.40 11.22
C LEU A 75 -16.88 1.19 11.04
N ALA A 76 -16.68 0.74 9.80
CA ALA A 76 -15.73 -0.32 9.49
C ALA A 76 -14.29 0.11 9.83
N TYR A 77 -13.87 1.30 9.41
CA TYR A 77 -12.59 1.88 9.79
C TYR A 77 -12.40 1.93 11.31
N ARG A 78 -13.39 2.42 12.06
CA ARG A 78 -13.32 2.50 13.54
C ARG A 78 -13.11 1.11 14.17
N ASN A 79 -13.74 0.08 13.63
CA ASN A 79 -13.58 -1.29 14.11
C ASN A 79 -12.22 -1.90 13.73
N ILE A 80 -11.70 -1.61 12.53
CA ILE A 80 -10.38 -2.04 12.08
C ILE A 80 -9.30 -1.39 12.94
N ARG A 81 -9.38 -0.06 13.13
CA ARG A 81 -8.42 0.73 13.89
C ARG A 81 -8.21 0.20 15.31
N LYS A 82 -9.26 -0.29 15.97
CA LYS A 82 -9.17 -0.90 17.31
C LYS A 82 -8.21 -2.10 17.38
N LYS A 83 -7.96 -2.77 16.26
CA LYS A 83 -7.06 -3.93 16.17
C LYS A 83 -5.63 -3.56 15.76
N TRP A 84 -5.40 -2.32 15.32
CA TRP A 84 -4.08 -1.83 14.94
C TRP A 84 -3.31 -1.31 16.15
N THR A 85 -3.02 -2.23 17.07
CA THR A 85 -2.30 -1.94 18.33
C THR A 85 -0.83 -2.33 18.26
N MET A 86 -0.46 -3.21 17.31
CA MET A 86 0.91 -3.70 17.17
C MET A 86 1.80 -2.63 16.53
N PRO A 87 3.02 -2.40 17.07
CA PRO A 87 3.98 -1.50 16.46
C PRO A 87 4.48 -2.04 15.12
N LEU A 88 4.93 -1.13 14.25
CA LEU A 88 5.54 -1.52 12.98
C LEU A 88 6.85 -2.29 13.23
N PRO A 89 7.04 -3.47 12.59
CA PRO A 89 8.27 -4.23 12.71
C PRO A 89 9.47 -3.40 12.27
N ASN A 90 10.57 -3.46 13.04
CA ASN A 90 11.83 -2.77 12.75
C ASN A 90 11.72 -1.25 12.56
N TRP A 91 10.68 -0.61 13.10
CA TRP A 91 10.44 0.82 12.92
C TRP A 91 11.66 1.70 13.25
N GLY A 92 12.41 1.38 14.31
CA GLY A 92 13.61 2.14 14.68
C GLY A 92 14.65 2.23 13.56
N LYS A 93 14.87 1.13 12.81
CA LYS A 93 15.80 1.12 11.66
C LYS A 93 15.23 1.93 10.50
N THR A 94 13.97 1.71 10.15
CA THR A 94 13.29 2.45 9.09
C THR A 94 13.28 3.96 9.36
N ALA A 95 13.01 4.37 10.60
CA ALA A 95 12.97 5.77 10.99
C ALA A 95 14.33 6.46 10.89
N GLN A 96 15.43 5.77 11.22
CA GLN A 96 16.80 6.27 11.01
C GLN A 96 17.09 6.48 9.53
N GLN A 97 16.73 5.52 8.67
CA GLN A 97 16.91 5.66 7.23
C GLN A 97 16.08 6.82 6.65
N LEU A 98 14.86 7.04 7.16
CA LEU A 98 14.02 8.17 6.77
C LEU A 98 14.64 9.51 7.20
N ALA A 99 15.24 9.58 8.39
CA ALA A 99 15.91 10.79 8.87
C ALA A 99 17.14 11.15 8.03
N ILE A 100 17.92 10.15 7.61
CA ILE A 100 19.08 10.35 6.72
C ILE A 100 18.61 10.81 5.34
N LEU A 101 17.55 10.20 4.79
CA LEU A 101 17.05 10.54 3.47
C LEU A 101 16.36 11.91 3.42
N TYR A 102 15.76 12.35 4.53
CA TYR A 102 14.99 13.58 4.62
C TYR A 102 15.30 14.40 5.89
N PRO A 103 16.52 14.92 6.04
CA PRO A 103 16.99 15.55 7.28
C PRO A 103 16.16 16.77 7.69
N ASP A 104 15.69 17.56 6.72
CA ASP A 104 14.89 18.77 7.01
C ASP A 104 13.42 18.48 7.33
N ARG A 105 12.93 17.28 7.00
CA ARG A 105 11.49 16.92 7.10
C ARG A 105 11.22 15.88 8.18
N PHE A 106 12.21 15.05 8.52
CA PHE A 106 12.05 13.95 9.47
C PHE A 106 13.19 13.96 10.48
N LYS A 107 12.96 14.63 11.61
CA LYS A 107 13.93 14.70 12.71
C LYS A 107 13.67 13.59 13.72
N LEU A 108 14.71 12.84 14.05
CA LEU A 108 14.69 11.89 15.15
C LEU A 108 15.09 12.60 16.43
N PHE A 109 14.09 12.99 17.22
CA PHE A 109 14.20 13.66 18.52
C PHE A 109 14.89 15.02 18.47
#